data_AF-A0A9J6D5Q7-F1
#
_entry.id   AF-A0A9J6D5Q7-F1
#
_cell.length_a   1.000
_cell.length_b   1.000
_cell.length_c   1.000
_cell.angle_alpha   90.00
_cell.angle_beta   90.00
_cell.angle_gamma   90.00
#
_symmetry.space_group_name_H-M   'P 1'
#
loop_
_entity.id
_entity.type
_entity.pdbx_description
1 polymer ?
#
loop_
_entity_poly.entity_id
_entity_poly.type
_entity_poly.pdbx_seq_one_letter_code
_entity_poly.pdbx_strand_id
1 'polypeptide(L)'
;MLHWVAFDVDAETVRRAFREYNEVKEVISDKWRNEEFEGVESTTRFVRLLLNEGVSTDRIPHQMHLESGTALMVVPERAPLCLRCLKTGHICRDCRVPRCAGCRAFGHEQVDRTHSYASAASQATNADHTELLVIEGAAMA
;
A
#
# COMPACT_ATOMS: atom_id res chain seq x y z
N MET A 1 -11.93 -3.18 -0.74
CA MET A 1 -11.03 -3.27 -1.92
C MET A 1 -9.60 -3.33 -1.43
N LEU A 2 -8.80 -4.21 -2.00
CA LEU A 2 -7.37 -4.36 -1.76
C LEU A 2 -6.62 -3.86 -2.99
N HIS A 3 -5.65 -2.98 -2.80
CA HIS A 3 -4.71 -2.58 -3.84
C HIS A 3 -3.33 -3.19 -3.59
N TRP A 4 -2.55 -3.29 -4.68
CA TRP A 4 -1.19 -3.82 -4.69
C TRP A 4 -1.09 -5.27 -4.25
N VAL A 5 -2.11 -6.06 -4.57
CA VAL A 5 -2.05 -7.51 -4.42
C VAL A 5 -1.22 -8.04 -5.59
N ALA A 6 -0.09 -8.68 -5.29
CA ALA A 6 0.77 -9.27 -6.30
C ALA A 6 0.06 -10.40 -7.06
N PHE A 7 0.45 -10.64 -8.30
CA PHE A 7 -0.24 -11.57 -9.20
C PHE A 7 -0.13 -13.05 -8.79
N ASP A 8 0.91 -13.40 -8.04
CA ASP A 8 1.15 -14.73 -7.46
C ASP A 8 0.31 -15.01 -6.21
N VAL A 9 -0.33 -13.99 -5.63
CA VAL A 9 -1.21 -14.16 -4.47
C VAL A 9 -2.57 -14.67 -4.90
N ASP A 10 -2.85 -15.93 -4.55
CA ASP A 10 -4.13 -16.56 -4.84
C ASP A 10 -5.27 -16.09 -3.91
N ALA A 11 -6.50 -16.40 -4.32
CA ALA A 11 -7.68 -16.03 -3.56
C ALA A 11 -7.76 -16.69 -2.16
N GLU A 12 -7.15 -17.86 -1.97
CA GLU A 12 -7.17 -18.55 -0.66
C GLU A 12 -6.24 -17.88 0.34
N THR A 13 -5.10 -17.37 -0.11
CA THR A 13 -4.18 -16.56 0.68
C THR A 13 -4.87 -15.29 1.15
N VAL A 14 -5.61 -14.63 0.25
CA VAL A 14 -6.47 -13.49 0.62
C VAL A 14 -7.53 -13.92 1.64
N ARG A 15 -8.25 -15.04 1.43
CA ARG A 15 -9.24 -15.52 2.41
C ARG A 15 -8.64 -15.78 3.78
N ARG A 16 -7.48 -16.44 3.84
CA ARG A 16 -6.75 -16.74 5.08
C ARG A 16 -6.42 -15.47 5.85
N ALA A 17 -5.97 -14.42 5.17
CA ALA A 17 -5.62 -13.14 5.79
C ALA A 17 -6.81 -12.42 6.45
N PHE A 18 -8.05 -12.75 6.05
CA PHE A 18 -9.26 -12.13 6.60
C PHE A 18 -10.02 -12.98 7.62
N ARG A 19 -9.57 -14.21 7.91
CA ARG A 19 -10.24 -15.13 8.85
C ARG A 19 -10.42 -14.54 10.26
N GLU A 20 -9.54 -13.63 10.67
CA GLU A 20 -9.63 -12.97 11.97
C GLU A 20 -10.79 -11.97 12.10
N TYR A 21 -11.27 -11.42 10.97
CA TYR A 21 -12.33 -10.40 10.99
C TYR A 21 -13.72 -11.02 10.95
N ASN A 22 -13.87 -12.17 10.26
CA ASN A 22 -15.00 -13.11 10.20
C ASN A 22 -15.00 -13.80 8.81
N GLU A 23 -16.16 -13.97 8.16
CA GLU A 23 -16.34 -14.83 6.99
C GLU A 23 -16.18 -14.06 5.67
N VAL A 24 -15.25 -14.51 4.84
CA VAL A 24 -15.09 -14.01 3.46
C VAL A 24 -16.07 -14.73 2.54
N LYS A 25 -17.07 -14.00 2.06
CA LYS A 25 -18.06 -14.51 1.09
C LYS A 25 -17.48 -14.60 -0.32
N GLU A 26 -16.61 -13.68 -0.68
CA GLU A 26 -16.16 -13.53 -2.06
C GLU A 26 -14.79 -12.85 -2.14
N VAL A 27 -13.97 -13.30 -3.09
CA VAL A 27 -12.74 -12.62 -3.52
C VAL A 27 -12.75 -12.57 -5.05
N ILE A 28 -12.75 -11.37 -5.61
CA ILE A 28 -12.81 -11.14 -7.06
C ILE A 28 -11.59 -10.32 -7.50
N SER A 29 -10.92 -10.74 -8.56
CA SER A 29 -9.93 -9.92 -9.25
C SER A 29 -10.60 -8.83 -10.08
N ASP A 30 -10.19 -7.59 -9.86
CA ASP A 30 -10.53 -6.50 -10.76
C ASP A 30 -9.84 -6.73 -12.12
N LYS A 31 -10.45 -6.23 -13.19
CA LYS A 31 -9.92 -6.35 -14.54
C LYS A 31 -9.67 -4.97 -15.14
N TRP A 32 -8.67 -4.90 -16.02
CA TRP A 32 -8.41 -3.67 -16.76
C TRP A 32 -9.62 -3.28 -17.61
N ARG A 33 -9.89 -1.98 -17.68
CA ARG A 33 -11.10 -1.43 -18.33
C ARG A 33 -10.88 -1.02 -19.79
N ASN A 34 -9.64 -1.01 -20.27
CA ASN A 34 -9.31 -0.65 -21.65
C ASN A 34 -9.31 -1.90 -22.54
N GLU A 35 -9.67 -1.71 -23.81
CA GLU A 35 -9.82 -2.78 -24.80
C GLU A 35 -8.54 -3.58 -25.02
N GLU A 36 -7.37 -2.93 -24.95
CA GLU A 36 -6.06 -3.57 -25.16
C GLU A 36 -5.73 -4.64 -24.08
N PHE A 37 -6.36 -4.55 -22.90
CA PHE A 37 -6.16 -5.48 -21.79
C PHE A 37 -7.47 -6.16 -21.37
N GLU A 38 -8.40 -6.34 -22.31
CA GLU A 38 -9.65 -7.04 -22.03
C GLU A 38 -9.40 -8.42 -21.43
N GLY A 39 -10.08 -8.71 -20.32
CA GLY A 39 -9.96 -9.99 -19.62
C GLY A 39 -8.74 -10.11 -18.69
N VAL A 40 -7.75 -9.21 -18.81
CA VAL A 40 -6.54 -9.22 -17.97
C VAL A 40 -6.88 -8.70 -16.57
N GLU A 41 -6.44 -9.43 -15.55
CA GLU A 41 -6.62 -9.03 -14.16
C GLU A 41 -5.65 -7.90 -13.78
N SER A 42 -6.11 -6.96 -12.95
CA SER A 42 -5.27 -5.95 -12.31
C SER A 42 -4.71 -6.46 -10.98
N THR A 43 -3.89 -5.65 -10.30
CA THR A 43 -3.40 -5.94 -8.94
C THR A 43 -4.42 -5.56 -7.85
N THR A 44 -5.67 -5.29 -8.24
CA THR A 44 -6.74 -4.93 -7.31
C THR A 44 -7.64 -6.14 -7.07
N ARG A 45 -8.05 -6.35 -5.81
CA ARG A 45 -8.99 -7.39 -5.42
C ARG A 45 -10.18 -6.78 -4.69
N PHE A 46 -11.38 -7.25 -5.00
CA PHE A 46 -12.58 -6.98 -4.21
C PHE A 46 -12.82 -8.14 -3.25
N VAL A 47 -13.00 -7.82 -1.98
CA VAL A 47 -13.29 -8.79 -0.92
C VAL A 47 -14.65 -8.44 -0.34
N ARG A 48 -15.58 -9.40 -0.38
CA ARG A 48 -16.87 -9.30 0.29
C ARG A 48 -16.76 -10.04 1.62
N LEU A 49 -16.82 -9.28 2.71
CA LEU A 49 -16.63 -9.78 4.07
C LEU A 49 -17.93 -9.57 4.86
N LEU A 50 -18.38 -10.60 5.56
CA LEU A 50 -19.40 -10.47 6.59
C LEU A 50 -18.68 -10.15 7.90
N LEU A 51 -18.98 -9.02 8.55
CA LEU A 51 -18.36 -8.67 9.83
C LEU A 51 -19.12 -9.31 11.00
N ASN A 52 -18.41 -9.63 12.09
CA ASN A 52 -19.05 -10.02 13.35
C ASN A 52 -19.90 -8.86 13.90
N GLU A 53 -20.96 -9.19 14.63
CA GLU A 53 -21.78 -8.18 15.31
C GLU A 53 -20.92 -7.29 16.22
N GLY A 54 -21.10 -5.97 16.12
CA GLY A 54 -20.36 -4.99 16.91
C GLY A 54 -18.91 -4.72 16.46
N VAL A 55 -18.41 -5.36 15.40
CA VAL A 55 -17.08 -5.05 14.84
C VAL A 55 -17.18 -3.85 13.88
N SER A 56 -16.56 -2.73 14.27
CA SER A 56 -16.37 -1.58 13.37
C SER A 56 -15.38 -1.91 12.25
N THR A 57 -15.59 -1.30 11.08
CA THR A 57 -14.65 -1.30 9.94
C THR A 57 -13.28 -0.68 10.29
N ASP A 58 -13.19 0.06 11.40
CA ASP A 58 -11.93 0.60 11.93
C ASP A 58 -11.00 -0.48 12.50
N ARG A 59 -11.51 -1.67 12.84
CA ARG A 59 -10.65 -2.78 13.30
C ARG A 59 -9.89 -3.44 12.15
N ILE A 60 -10.39 -3.30 10.92
CA ILE A 60 -9.69 -3.75 9.73
C ILE A 60 -8.52 -2.78 9.51
N PRO A 61 -7.27 -3.24 9.29
CA PRO A 61 -6.17 -2.32 9.08
C PRO A 61 -6.32 -1.54 7.77
N HIS A 62 -5.59 -0.44 7.64
CA HIS A 62 -5.46 0.26 6.36
C HIS A 62 -4.42 -0.40 5.46
N GLN A 63 -3.46 -1.14 6.03
CA GLN A 63 -2.44 -1.89 5.31
C GLN A 63 -2.29 -3.29 5.92
N MET A 64 -2.18 -4.31 5.08
CA MET A 64 -2.06 -5.70 5.49
C MET A 64 -0.87 -6.32 4.78
N HIS A 65 -0.09 -7.14 5.49
CA HIS A 65 0.97 -7.93 4.88
C HIS A 65 0.39 -9.25 4.36
N LEU A 66 0.54 -9.47 3.07
CA LEU A 66 0.34 -10.75 2.40
C LEU A 66 1.72 -11.35 2.11
N GLU A 67 1.76 -12.61 1.70
CA GLU A 67 3.02 -13.36 1.51
C GLU A 67 4.01 -12.65 0.57
N SER A 68 3.49 -12.01 -0.48
CA SER A 68 4.29 -11.36 -1.52
C SER A 68 4.47 -9.84 -1.30
N GLY A 69 3.95 -9.26 -0.21
CA GLY A 69 4.10 -7.84 0.09
C GLY A 69 2.91 -7.17 0.80
N THR A 70 2.96 -5.85 0.91
CA THR A 70 1.93 -5.06 1.60
C THR A 70 0.79 -4.68 0.64
N ALA A 71 -0.44 -5.03 1.01
CA ALA A 71 -1.65 -4.60 0.34
C ALA A 71 -2.29 -3.40 1.07
N LEU A 72 -2.85 -2.46 0.31
CA LEU A 72 -3.60 -1.31 0.82
C LEU A 72 -5.10 -1.62 0.85
N MET A 73 -5.74 -1.37 2.00
CA MET A 73 -7.15 -1.68 2.22
C MET A 73 -8.02 -0.41 2.17
N VAL A 74 -8.92 -0.36 1.20
CA VAL A 74 -9.96 0.67 1.08
C VAL A 74 -11.30 0.06 1.47
N VAL A 75 -11.86 0.50 2.59
CA VAL A 75 -13.15 0.04 3.13
C VAL A 75 -14.16 1.17 2.96
N PRO A 76 -15.38 0.90 2.45
CA PRO A 76 -16.42 1.91 2.33
C PRO A 76 -16.72 2.60 3.66
N GLU A 77 -17.07 3.89 3.61
CA GLU A 77 -17.42 4.73 4.76
C GLU A 77 -16.33 4.89 5.85
N ARG A 78 -15.13 4.34 5.64
CA ARG A 78 -13.99 4.50 6.55
C ARG A 78 -13.12 5.68 6.11
N ALA A 79 -12.67 6.47 7.09
CA ALA A 79 -11.70 7.54 6.86
C ALA A 79 -10.43 7.00 6.15
N PRO A 80 -9.97 7.64 5.06
CA PRO A 80 -8.82 7.17 4.30
C PRO A 80 -7.52 7.33 5.10
N LEU A 81 -6.53 6.48 4.80
CA LEU A 81 -5.16 6.64 5.27
C LEU A 81 -4.38 7.51 4.29
N CYS A 82 -3.72 8.55 4.80
CA CYS A 82 -2.77 9.32 4.03
C CYS A 82 -1.44 8.56 3.94
N LEU A 83 -1.06 8.07 2.75
CA LEU A 83 0.22 7.38 2.54
C LEU A 83 1.45 8.31 2.62
N ARG A 84 1.24 9.63 2.72
CA ARG A 84 2.31 10.61 2.91
C ARG A 84 2.70 10.76 4.38
N CYS A 85 1.71 10.86 5.28
CA CYS A 85 1.93 11.15 6.70
C CYS A 85 1.46 10.03 7.64
N LEU A 86 0.88 8.95 7.08
CA LEU A 86 0.33 7.79 7.77
C LEU A 86 -0.76 8.12 8.79
N LYS A 87 -1.43 9.27 8.66
CA LYS A 87 -2.60 9.65 9.47
C LYS A 87 -3.90 9.39 8.73
N THR A 88 -4.95 9.07 9.47
CA THR A 88 -6.30 8.88 8.93
C THR A 88 -7.03 10.22 8.73
N GLY A 89 -8.04 10.24 7.86
CA GLY A 89 -8.95 11.37 7.66
C GLY A 89 -8.71 12.18 6.38
N HIS A 90 -7.63 11.92 5.64
CA HIS A 90 -7.36 12.57 4.35
C HIS A 90 -6.51 11.68 3.45
N ILE A 91 -6.49 11.97 2.15
CA ILE A 91 -5.62 11.29 1.18
C ILE A 91 -4.32 12.07 0.96
N CYS A 92 -3.32 11.44 0.34
CA CYS A 92 -2.03 12.07 0.04
C CYS A 92 -2.14 13.42 -0.70
N ARG A 93 -3.12 13.52 -1.61
CA ARG A 93 -3.36 14.72 -2.41
C ARG A 93 -3.67 15.93 -1.54
N ASP A 94 -4.40 15.73 -0.43
CA ASP A 94 -4.87 16.80 0.45
C ASP A 94 -3.92 17.04 1.64
N CYS A 95 -2.86 16.24 1.74
CA CYS A 95 -1.93 16.27 2.85
C CYS A 95 -1.02 17.50 2.81
N ARG A 96 -1.10 18.35 3.83
CA ARG A 96 -0.33 19.60 3.95
C ARG A 96 0.92 19.49 4.81
N VAL A 97 1.32 18.29 5.23
CA VAL A 97 2.53 18.13 6.04
C VAL A 97 3.77 18.53 5.22
N PRO A 98 4.74 19.25 5.83
CA PRO A 98 5.94 19.66 5.11
C PRO A 98 6.81 18.44 4.77
N ARG A 99 7.60 18.59 3.70
CA ARG A 99 8.69 17.68 3.34
C ARG A 99 10.01 18.34 3.71
N CYS A 100 10.78 17.72 4.60
CA CYS A 100 12.06 18.24 5.05
C CYS A 100 13.08 18.26 3.90
N ALA A 101 13.71 19.41 3.63
CA ALA A 101 14.71 19.54 2.57
C ALA A 101 16.01 18.75 2.87
N GLY A 102 16.34 18.55 4.15
CA GLY A 102 17.55 17.85 4.59
C GLY A 102 17.47 16.33 4.47
N CYS A 103 16.34 15.71 4.85
CA CYS A 103 16.17 14.26 4.77
C CYS A 103 15.13 13.73 3.83
N ARG A 104 14.37 14.62 3.18
CA ARG A 104 13.27 14.29 2.27
C ARG A 104 12.11 13.53 2.92
N ALA A 105 12.10 13.36 4.25
CA ALA A 105 11.01 12.77 5.01
C ALA A 105 9.88 13.79 5.24
N PHE A 106 8.67 13.30 5.51
CA PHE A 106 7.49 14.12 5.78
C PHE A 106 7.28 14.34 7.28
N GLY A 107 6.60 15.44 7.63
CA GLY A 107 6.10 15.69 8.99
C GLY A 107 6.93 16.66 9.84
N HIS A 108 8.01 17.21 9.30
CA HIS A 108 8.82 18.25 9.95
C HIS A 108 9.50 19.15 8.91
N GLU A 109 9.88 20.36 9.31
CA GLU A 109 10.75 21.24 8.51
C GLU A 109 12.23 20.95 8.80
N GLN A 110 13.14 21.46 7.97
CA GLN A 110 14.58 21.25 8.17
C GLN A 110 15.07 21.83 9.51
N VAL A 111 14.45 22.91 9.98
CA VAL A 111 14.78 23.56 11.26
C VAL A 111 14.45 22.66 12.45
N ASP A 112 13.38 21.86 12.35
CA ASP A 112 12.93 20.94 13.40
C ASP A 112 13.63 19.57 13.34
N ARG A 113 14.62 19.42 12.46
CA ARG A 113 15.30 18.15 12.23
C ARG A 113 16.18 17.78 13.42
N THR A 114 15.84 16.69 14.09
CA THR A 114 16.72 16.08 15.10
C THR A 114 17.70 15.11 14.44
N HIS A 115 19.00 15.37 14.61
CA HIS A 115 20.05 14.46 14.18
C HIS A 115 20.28 13.41 15.27
N SER A 116 19.63 12.25 15.12
CA SER A 116 19.88 11.07 15.93
C SER A 116 20.55 9.98 15.11
N TYR A 117 21.25 9.05 15.76
CA TYR A 117 21.81 7.86 15.11
C TYR A 117 20.74 7.11 14.29
N ALA A 118 19.55 6.94 14.85
CA ALA A 118 18.41 6.33 14.16
C ALA A 118 18.02 7.10 12.89
N SER A 119 17.98 8.44 12.96
CA SER A 119 17.63 9.28 11.79
C SER A 119 18.65 9.18 10.65
N ALA A 120 19.93 8.92 10.95
CA ALA A 120 20.95 8.71 9.94
C ALA A 120 20.85 7.32 9.29
N ALA A 121 20.57 6.28 10.08
CA ALA A 121 20.40 4.92 9.58
C ALA A 121 19.17 4.79 8.65
N SER A 122 18.04 5.42 8.98
CA SER A 122 16.81 5.38 8.15
C SER A 122 16.92 6.13 6.82
N GLN A 123 17.90 7.04 6.68
CA GLN A 123 18.15 7.72 5.40
C GLN A 123 18.87 6.84 4.40
N ALA A 124 19.78 5.96 4.87
CA ALA A 124 20.48 5.02 4.01
C ALA A 124 19.52 4.02 3.36
N THR A 125 18.51 3.53 4.10
CA THR A 125 17.54 2.55 3.60
C THR A 125 16.55 3.11 2.58
N ASN A 126 16.25 4.41 2.62
CA ASN A 126 15.33 5.05 1.66
C ASN A 126 16.02 5.49 0.36
N ALA A 127 17.35 5.60 0.34
CA ALA A 127 18.11 5.97 -0.85
C ALA A 127 18.21 4.80 -1.86
N ASP A 128 18.09 3.56 -1.38
CA ASP A 128 18.37 2.34 -2.13
C ASP A 128 17.25 1.92 -3.12
N HIS A 129 16.11 2.62 -3.12
CA HIS A 129 15.01 2.34 -4.06
C HIS A 129 15.06 3.16 -5.37
N THR A 130 16.12 3.96 -5.60
CA THR A 130 16.22 4.85 -6.78
C THR A 130 17.45 4.58 -7.66
N GLU A 131 17.92 3.34 -7.75
CA GLU A 131 18.90 2.96 -8.78
C GLU A 131 18.46 1.66 -9.48
N LEU A 132 17.48 1.77 -10.40
CA LEU A 132 17.35 0.80 -11.48
C LEU A 132 18.41 1.13 -12.53
N LEU A 133 19.54 0.42 -12.48
CA LEU A 133 20.54 0.43 -13.53
C LEU A 133 19.96 -0.26 -14.78
N VAL A 134 19.77 0.52 -15.84
CA VAL A 134 19.51 0.00 -17.19
C VAL A 134 20.79 -0.69 -17.66
N ILE A 135 20.76 -2.01 -17.83
CA ILE A 135 21.82 -2.74 -18.53
C ILE A 135 21.52 -2.61 -20.02
N GLU A 136 22.22 -1.71 -20.71
CA GLU A 136 22.22 -1.65 -22.17
C GLU A 136 22.87 -2.92 -22.72
N GLY A 137 22.07 -3.77 -23.36
CA GLY A 137 22.56 -4.94 -24.09
C GLY A 137 23.35 -4.50 -25.32
N ALA A 138 24.67 -4.66 -25.26
CA ALA A 138 25.56 -4.49 -26.39
C ALA A 138 25.13 -5.41 -27.55
N ALA A 139 24.87 -4.80 -28.71
CA ALA A 139 24.82 -5.51 -29.98
C ALA A 139 26.20 -6.13 -30.24
N MET A 140 26.24 -7.46 -30.38
CA MET A 140 27.41 -8.16 -30.92
C MET A 140 27.19 -8.46 -32.40
N ALA A 141 28.27 -8.22 -33.13
CA ALA A 141 28.47 -8.27 -34.58
C ALA A 141 28.01 -9.55 -35.28
#